data_AF-A0A2V7PX94-F1
#
_entry.id   AF-A0A2V7PX94-F1
#
_cell.length_a   1.000
_cell.length_b   1.000
_cell.length_c   1.000
_cell.angle_alpha   90.00
_cell.angle_beta   90.00
_cell.angle_gamma   90.00
#
_symmetry.space_group_name_H-M   'P 1'
#
loop_
_entity.id
_entity.type
_entity.pdbx_description
1 polymer ?
#
loop_
_entity_poly.entity_id
_entity_poly.type
_entity_poly.pdbx_seq_one_letter_code
_entity_poly.pdbx_strand_id
1 'polypeptide(L)'
;DALRTRDLLFDIFQEVSAALRADEIFQTLVRRVGHAFGLTHCSFVLTAPGEDKGRVVAVYENPAIRDLRVELERYPEIQEAIRTERPVLIPDVHEHPLFEAIRRHWMQQRIEVNVQSAVA
;
A
#
# COMPACT_ATOMS: atom_id res chain seq x y z
N ASP A 1 -24.84 27.39 23.94
CA ASP A 1 -24.20 26.07 24.04
C ASP A 1 -24.80 24.99 23.16
N ALA A 2 -26.08 24.62 23.26
CA ALA A 2 -26.65 23.51 22.48
C ALA A 2 -26.53 23.61 20.94
N LEU A 3 -26.67 24.81 20.36
CA LEU A 3 -26.49 25.05 18.91
C LEU A 3 -25.04 24.82 18.47
N ARG A 4 -24.07 25.24 19.28
CA ARG A 4 -22.64 25.09 19.00
C ARG A 4 -22.22 23.63 19.06
N THR A 5 -22.74 22.87 20.02
CA THR A 5 -22.54 21.42 20.13
C THR A 5 -23.10 20.66 18.93
N ARG A 6 -24.28 21.06 18.43
CA ARG A 6 -24.89 20.46 17.23
C ARG A 6 -24.03 20.69 15.98
N ASP A 7 -23.55 21.91 15.78
CA ASP A 7 -22.76 22.24 14.60
C ASP A 7 -21.42 21.49 14.62
N LEU A 8 -20.76 21.40 15.79
CA LEU A 8 -19.57 20.55 15.99
C LEU A 8 -19.81 19.07 15.68
N LEU A 9 -20.94 18.49 16.11
CA LEU A 9 -21.26 17.09 15.82
C LEU A 9 -21.53 16.87 14.33
N PHE A 10 -22.12 17.84 13.64
CA PHE A 10 -22.35 17.76 12.21
C PHE A 10 -21.04 17.85 11.42
N ASP A 11 -20.13 18.73 11.81
CA ASP A 11 -18.80 18.86 11.21
C ASP A 11 -18.01 17.56 11.38
N ILE A 12 -18.00 16.97 12.59
CA ILE A 12 -17.39 15.66 12.86
C ILE A 12 -18.03 14.57 11.99
N PHE A 13 -19.37 14.56 11.88
CA PHE A 13 -20.07 13.57 11.06
C PHE A 13 -19.71 13.71 9.57
N GLN A 14 -19.62 14.93 9.04
CA GLN A 14 -19.20 15.18 7.66
C GLN A 14 -17.76 14.76 7.42
N GLU A 15 -16.85 15.05 8.36
CA GLU A 15 -15.45 14.66 8.28
C GLU A 15 -15.29 13.14 8.31
N VAL A 16 -15.99 12.45 9.22
CA VAL A 16 -16.02 10.98 9.30
C VAL A 16 -16.64 10.37 8.03
N SER A 17 -17.73 10.95 7.51
CA SER A 17 -18.38 10.47 6.29
C SER A 17 -17.49 10.67 5.06
N ALA A 18 -16.72 11.77 5.00
CA ALA A 18 -15.75 12.01 3.93
C ALA A 18 -14.57 11.03 4.01
N ALA A 19 -14.08 10.72 5.21
CA ALA A 19 -13.05 9.71 5.42
C ALA A 19 -13.51 8.30 4.99
N LEU A 20 -14.75 7.91 5.33
CA LEU A 20 -15.38 6.66 4.89
C LEU A 20 -15.41 6.53 3.36
N ARG A 21 -15.62 7.63 2.64
CA ARG A 21 -15.61 7.64 1.16
C ARG A 21 -14.21 7.45 0.58
N ALA A 22 -13.16 7.94 1.22
CA ALA A 22 -11.79 7.78 0.73
C ALA A 22 -11.36 6.31 0.77
N ASP A 23 -11.64 5.60 1.85
CA ASP A 23 -11.35 4.16 1.97
C ASP A 23 -12.12 3.34 0.93
N GLU A 24 -13.39 3.67 0.70
CA GLU A 24 -14.21 3.03 -0.34
C GLU A 24 -13.67 3.29 -1.76
N ILE A 25 -13.09 4.46 -2.00
CA ILE A 25 -12.43 4.78 -3.27
C ILE A 25 -11.21 3.88 -3.46
N PHE A 26 -10.29 3.82 -2.48
CA PHE A 26 -9.10 2.98 -2.59
C PHE A 26 -9.46 1.50 -2.78
N GLN A 27 -10.45 1.00 -2.04
CA GLN A 27 -10.92 -0.38 -2.19
C GLN A 27 -11.52 -0.64 -3.58
N THR A 28 -12.24 0.33 -4.13
CA THR A 28 -12.80 0.23 -5.49
C THR A 28 -11.70 0.24 -6.54
N LEU A 29 -10.69 1.11 -6.39
CA LEU A 29 -9.57 1.24 -7.31
C LEU A 29 -8.69 -0.01 -7.31
N VAL A 30 -8.25 -0.48 -6.13
CA VAL A 30 -7.38 -1.66 -6.03
C VAL A 30 -8.05 -2.90 -6.64
N ARG A 31 -9.37 -3.05 -6.46
CA ARG A 31 -10.15 -4.13 -7.07
C ARG A 31 -10.21 -4.01 -8.60
N ARG A 32 -10.42 -2.80 -9.13
CA ARG A 32 -10.44 -2.58 -10.59
C ARG A 32 -9.08 -2.85 -11.21
N VAL A 33 -7.99 -2.42 -10.57
CA VAL A 33 -6.62 -2.66 -11.03
C VAL A 33 -6.32 -4.16 -11.00
N GLY A 34 -6.51 -4.82 -9.86
CA GLY A 34 -6.28 -6.27 -9.72
C GLY A 34 -7.05 -7.07 -10.76
N HIS A 35 -8.32 -6.75 -10.99
CA HIS A 35 -9.16 -7.45 -11.96
C HIS A 35 -8.85 -7.14 -13.42
N ALA A 36 -8.44 -5.91 -13.75
CA ALA A 36 -8.10 -5.51 -15.12
C ALA A 36 -6.78 -6.13 -15.60
N PHE A 37 -5.82 -6.29 -14.71
CA PHE A 37 -4.49 -6.83 -15.01
C PHE A 37 -4.33 -8.31 -14.64
N GLY A 38 -5.34 -8.93 -14.01
CA GLY A 38 -5.27 -10.34 -13.59
C GLY A 38 -4.21 -10.60 -12.52
N LEU A 39 -3.96 -9.64 -11.64
CA LEU A 39 -2.91 -9.72 -10.63
C LEU A 39 -3.29 -10.69 -9.52
N THR A 40 -2.32 -11.48 -9.05
CA THR A 40 -2.47 -12.32 -7.85
C THR A 40 -2.45 -11.49 -6.58
N HIS A 41 -1.61 -10.44 -6.56
CA HIS A 41 -1.44 -9.53 -5.43
C HIS A 41 -1.46 -8.07 -5.87
N CYS A 42 -2.25 -7.24 -5.20
CA CYS A 42 -2.32 -5.80 -5.45
C CYS A 42 -2.72 -5.05 -4.18
N SER A 43 -1.94 -4.03 -3.80
CA SER A 43 -2.24 -3.17 -2.66
C SER A 43 -1.86 -1.73 -2.94
N PHE A 44 -2.52 -0.80 -2.26
CA PHE A 44 -2.18 0.61 -2.30
C PHE A 44 -1.50 1.00 -1.00
N VAL A 45 -0.31 1.61 -1.13
CA VAL A 45 0.52 2.05 -0.01
C VAL A 45 0.65 3.56 -0.08
N LEU A 46 0.36 4.24 1.04
CA LEU A 46 0.60 5.66 1.22
C LEU A 46 1.81 5.84 2.14
N THR A 47 2.71 6.76 1.79
CA THR A 47 3.85 7.14 2.63
C THR A 47 4.14 8.62 2.46
N ALA A 48 4.62 9.26 3.52
CA ALA A 48 5.08 10.63 3.43
C ALA A 48 6.51 10.66 2.83
N PRO A 49 6.87 11.71 2.07
CA PRO A 49 8.22 11.82 1.52
C PRO A 49 9.29 11.75 2.62
N GLY A 50 10.25 10.84 2.45
CA GLY A 50 11.34 10.63 3.40
C GLY A 50 11.03 9.70 4.57
N GLU A 51 9.82 9.12 4.67
CA GLU A 51 9.55 8.08 5.66
C GLU A 51 10.11 6.72 5.24
N ASP A 52 10.48 5.92 6.24
CA ASP A 52 10.91 4.53 6.12
C ASP A 52 9.73 3.55 6.13
N LYS A 53 8.53 4.04 6.43
CA LYS A 53 7.30 3.25 6.58
C LYS A 53 6.22 3.67 5.60
N GLY A 54 5.46 2.67 5.17
CA GLY A 54 4.28 2.82 4.36
C GLY A 54 3.03 2.35 5.11
N ARG A 55 1.89 2.88 4.71
CA ARG A 55 0.58 2.54 5.23
C ARG A 55 -0.25 1.93 4.13
N VAL A 56 -0.56 0.65 4.25
CA VAL A 56 -1.43 -0.06 3.33
C VAL A 56 -2.87 0.39 3.59
N VAL A 57 -3.46 1.05 2.61
CA VAL A 57 -4.83 1.60 2.71
C VAL A 57 -5.88 0.73 2.04
N ALA A 58 -5.46 -0.13 1.11
CA ALA A 58 -6.35 -1.10 0.47
C ALA A 58 -5.56 -2.30 -0.05
N VAL A 59 -6.15 -3.49 0.03
CA VAL A 59 -5.60 -4.74 -0.50
C VAL A 59 -6.67 -5.43 -1.33
N TYR A 60 -6.30 -5.91 -2.51
CA TYR A 60 -7.20 -6.59 -3.42
C TYR A 60 -7.61 -7.97 -2.88
N GLU A 61 -6.64 -8.77 -2.43
CA GLU A 61 -6.88 -10.14 -1.94
C GLU A 61 -7.62 -10.19 -0.60
N ASN A 62 -7.49 -9.15 0.22
CA ASN A 62 -8.13 -9.10 1.53
C ASN A 62 -8.66 -7.69 1.85
N PRO A 63 -9.94 -7.40 1.51
CA PRO A 63 -10.58 -6.11 1.76
C PRO A 63 -10.70 -5.69 3.23
N ALA A 64 -10.50 -6.63 4.16
CA ALA A 64 -10.53 -6.35 5.60
C ALA A 64 -9.22 -5.72 6.10
N ILE A 65 -8.12 -5.88 5.35
CA ILE A 65 -6.84 -5.25 5.71
C ILE A 65 -6.89 -3.78 5.36
N ARG A 66 -6.81 -2.96 6.41
CA ARG A 66 -6.68 -1.50 6.33
C ARG A 66 -5.73 -1.03 7.41
N ASP A 67 -5.02 0.05 7.13
CA ASP A 67 -4.13 0.72 8.08
C ASP A 67 -2.94 -0.14 8.56
N LEU A 68 -2.54 -1.15 7.76
CA LEU A 68 -1.38 -1.97 8.05
C LEU A 68 -0.10 -1.16 7.76
N ARG A 69 0.75 -1.01 8.78
CA ARG A 69 2.06 -0.38 8.62
C ARG A 69 3.10 -1.38 8.15
N VAL A 70 3.88 -0.99 7.15
CA VAL A 70 4.95 -1.81 6.56
C VAL A 70 6.27 -1.04 6.52
N GLU A 71 7.37 -1.75 6.74
CA GLU A 71 8.73 -1.25 6.56
C GLU A 71 9.05 -1.21 5.04
N LEU A 72 9.32 -0.03 4.47
CA LEU A 72 9.55 0.12 3.03
C LEU A 72 10.84 -0.54 2.55
N GLU A 73 11.81 -0.76 3.43
CA GLU A 73 13.04 -1.50 3.12
C GLU A 73 12.74 -2.95 2.65
N ARG A 74 11.57 -3.49 3.03
CA ARG A 74 11.11 -4.81 2.57
C ARG A 74 10.54 -4.80 1.14
N TYR A 75 10.35 -3.62 0.57
CA TYR A 75 9.72 -3.37 -0.74
C TYR A 75 10.59 -2.39 -1.55
N PRO A 76 11.78 -2.81 -2.00
CA PRO A 76 12.73 -1.93 -2.67
C PRO A 76 12.19 -1.33 -3.98
N GLU A 77 11.24 -2.00 -4.64
CA GLU A 77 10.51 -1.49 -5.80
C GLU A 77 9.67 -0.24 -5.47
N ILE A 78 9.03 -0.21 -4.29
CA ILE A 78 8.24 0.94 -3.84
C ILE A 78 9.18 2.12 -3.53
N GLN A 79 10.30 1.85 -2.87
CA GLN A 79 11.30 2.89 -2.60
C GLN A 79 11.86 3.49 -3.89
N GLU A 80 12.15 2.66 -4.88
CA GLU A 80 12.65 3.12 -6.18
C GLU A 80 11.59 3.92 -6.95
N ALA A 81 10.32 3.50 -6.90
CA ALA A 81 9.22 4.23 -7.54
C ALA A 81 9.02 5.62 -6.92
N ILE A 82 9.11 5.73 -5.59
CA ILE A 82 9.06 7.02 -4.88
C ILE A 82 10.28 7.87 -5.25
N ARG A 83 11.48 7.30 -5.26
CA ARG A 83 12.73 8.01 -5.55
C ARG A 83 12.78 8.55 -6.98
N THR A 84 12.23 7.81 -7.94
CA THR A 84 12.29 8.15 -9.37
C THR A 84 11.04 8.83 -9.88
N GLU A 85 9.95 8.84 -9.10
CA GLU A 85 8.61 9.29 -9.48
C GLU A 85 8.11 8.60 -10.77
N ARG A 86 8.51 7.35 -10.98
CA ARG A 86 8.19 6.57 -12.17
C ARG A 86 7.79 5.15 -11.79
N PRO A 87 6.94 4.48 -12.60
CA PRO A 87 6.65 3.07 -12.40
C PRO A 87 7.92 2.23 -12.50
N VAL A 88 8.07 1.28 -11.57
CA VAL A 88 9.18 0.34 -11.50
C VAL A 88 8.64 -1.07 -11.73
N LEU A 89 9.09 -1.70 -12.83
CA LEU A 89 8.78 -3.10 -13.13
C LEU A 89 9.97 -3.96 -12.75
N ILE A 90 9.72 -4.98 -11.94
CA ILE A 90 10.67 -6.02 -11.54
C ILE A 90 10.23 -7.33 -12.18
N PRO A 91 10.89 -7.78 -13.27
CA PRO A 91 10.51 -9.03 -13.93
C PRO A 91 10.75 -10.27 -13.06
N ASP A 92 11.81 -10.24 -12.25
CA ASP A 92 12.21 -11.35 -11.38
C ASP A 92 12.85 -10.84 -10.08
N VAL A 93 12.14 -10.98 -8.96
CA VAL A 93 12.63 -10.56 -7.63
C VAL A 93 13.79 -11.41 -7.12
N HIS A 94 13.97 -12.63 -7.64
CA HIS A 94 15.06 -13.53 -7.25
C HIS A 94 16.39 -13.13 -7.88
N GLU A 95 16.37 -12.44 -9.02
CA GLU A 95 17.57 -12.04 -9.76
C GLU A 95 17.82 -10.52 -9.73
N HIS A 96 16.78 -9.70 -9.59
CA HIS A 96 16.90 -8.26 -9.77
C HIS A 96 17.84 -7.59 -8.74
N PRO A 97 18.75 -6.69 -9.14
CA PRO A 97 19.72 -6.06 -8.24
C PRO A 97 19.09 -5.31 -7.05
N LEU A 98 17.95 -4.63 -7.26
CA LEU A 98 17.23 -3.92 -6.19
C LEU A 98 16.84 -4.84 -5.01
N PHE A 99 16.67 -6.14 -5.26
CA PHE A 99 16.27 -7.10 -4.24
C PHE A 99 17.46 -7.80 -3.55
N GLU A 100 18.71 -7.46 -3.90
CA GLU A 100 19.88 -8.18 -3.35
C GLU A 100 19.94 -8.13 -1.82
N ALA A 101 19.68 -6.96 -1.23
CA ALA A 101 19.70 -6.78 0.22
C ALA A 101 18.59 -7.61 0.91
N ILE A 102 17.35 -7.50 0.42
CA ILE A 102 16.20 -8.18 1.03
C ILE A 102 16.25 -9.71 0.82
N ARG A 103 16.85 -10.20 -0.27
CA ARG A 103 17.06 -11.65 -0.46
C ARG A 103 17.93 -12.27 0.63
N ARG A 104 18.96 -11.55 1.10
CA ARG A 104 19.78 -12.02 2.24
C ARG A 104 18.93 -12.18 3.50
N HIS A 105 17.99 -11.26 3.73
CA HIS A 105 17.05 -11.33 4.83
C HIS A 105 16.09 -12.53 4.71
N TRP A 106 15.54 -12.78 3.52
CA TRP A 106 14.69 -13.94 3.26
C TRP A 106 15.41 -15.25 3.55
N MET A 107 16.66 -15.39 3.11
CA MET A 107 17.50 -16.57 3.37
C MET A 107 17.76 -16.77 4.86
N GLN A 108 18.09 -15.70 5.58
CA GLN A 108 18.36 -15.76 7.03
C GLN A 108 17.13 -16.16 7.84
N GLN A 109 15.96 -15.65 7.46
CA GLN A 109 14.69 -15.91 8.15
C GLN A 109 13.92 -17.12 7.61
N ARG A 110 14.44 -17.79 6.56
CA ARG A 110 13.78 -18.90 5.86
C ARG A 110 12.37 -18.53 5.38
N ILE A 111 12.23 -17.31 4.84
CA ILE A 111 10.98 -16.84 4.24
C ILE A 111 10.88 -17.40 2.83
N GLU A 112 9.80 -18.12 2.54
CA GLU A 112 9.43 -18.50 1.19
C GLU A 112 8.68 -17.34 0.51
N VAL A 113 9.21 -16.88 -0.62
CA VAL A 113 8.58 -15.83 -1.43
C VAL A 113 7.93 -16.48 -2.64
N ASN A 114 6.61 -16.36 -2.72
CA ASN A 114 5.79 -16.95 -3.79
C ASN A 114 5.46 -15.95 -4.92
N VAL A 115 6.20 -14.83 -4.97
CA VAL A 115 6.01 -13.77 -5.97
C VAL A 115 7.24 -13.75 -6.86
N GLN A 116 7.04 -13.92 -8.17
CA GLN A 116 8.14 -13.87 -9.14
C GLN A 116 8.44 -12.43 -9.56
N SER A 117 7.40 -11.64 -9.86
CA SER A 117 7.51 -10.29 -10.41
C SER A 117 6.77 -9.28 -9.56
N ALA A 118 7.22 -8.03 -9.59
CA ALA A 118 6.62 -6.92 -8.83
C ALA A 118 6.53 -5.66 -9.68
N VAL A 119 5.54 -4.82 -9.39
CA VAL A 119 5.35 -3.51 -10.01
C VAL A 119 4.94 -2.50 -8.94
N ALA A 120 5.57 -1.34 -8.93
CA ALA A 120 5.23 -0.20 -8.07
C ALA A 120 5.15 1.11 -8.88
#